data_AF-A0A267DEF4-F1
#
_entry.id   AF-A0A267DEF4-F1
#
_cell.length_a   1.000
_cell.length_b   1.000
_cell.length_c   1.000
_cell.angle_alpha   90.00
_cell.angle_beta   90.00
_cell.angle_gamma   90.00
#
_symmetry.space_group_name_H-M   'P 1'
#
loop_
_entity.id
_entity.type
_entity.pdbx_description
1 polymer ?
#
loop_
_entity_poly.entity_id
_entity_poly.type
_entity_poly.pdbx_seq_one_letter_code
_entity_poly.pdbx_strand_id
1 'polypeptide(L)'
;KQFDAKLAYPPDGRPPFAQAVLNSGYRHERDGRYRFQDTHYDLPGSLIFAKLVDLAEENRTTPLTDCSSLWQDCYSALLHVYSDDGAYFKYVLANPSAYLCPVTSGVRVLLKQLRQRGIYVFLLSSSEAQFAARHLEHILGQDWPDLFDACLLEAGKPNFFMKSPNRIIQAR
;
A
#
# COMPACT_ATOMS: atom_id res chain seq x y z
N LYS A 1 28.89 9.85 -16.54
CA LYS A 1 28.18 11.14 -16.49
C LYS A 1 28.15 11.56 -15.04
N GLN A 2 28.86 12.64 -14.71
CA GLN A 2 28.94 13.20 -13.35
C GLN A 2 27.53 13.50 -12.83
N PHE A 3 27.24 13.03 -11.62
CA PHE A 3 26.11 13.53 -10.83
C PHE A 3 26.43 14.98 -10.48
N ASP A 4 25.64 15.90 -11.02
CA ASP A 4 25.87 17.34 -10.88
C ASP A 4 25.62 17.75 -9.42
N ALA A 5 26.63 18.38 -8.83
CA ALA A 5 26.70 18.75 -7.43
C ALA A 5 25.88 20.02 -7.16
N LYS A 6 24.57 19.89 -6.90
CA LYS A 6 23.73 20.99 -6.39
C LYS A 6 22.72 20.62 -5.29
N LEU A 7 23.02 19.61 -4.47
CA LEU A 7 22.58 19.62 -3.08
C LEU A 7 23.82 19.87 -2.23
N ALA A 8 23.94 21.05 -1.61
CA ALA A 8 24.96 21.28 -0.61
C ALA A 8 24.64 20.40 0.60
N TYR A 9 25.30 19.24 0.70
CA TYR A 9 25.25 18.41 1.89
C TYR A 9 25.93 19.15 3.04
N PRO A 10 25.34 19.18 4.25
CA PRO A 10 26.05 19.66 5.43
C PRO A 10 27.38 18.93 5.62
N PRO A 11 28.35 19.54 6.35
CA PRO A 11 29.71 19.01 6.49
C PRO A 11 29.80 17.59 7.09
N ASP A 12 28.73 17.13 7.72
CA ASP A 12 28.59 15.79 8.31
C ASP A 12 28.12 14.72 7.30
N GLY A 13 27.93 15.09 6.02
CA GLY A 13 27.54 14.19 4.93
C GLY A 13 26.09 13.68 5.00
N ARG A 14 25.28 14.19 5.94
CA ARG A 14 23.87 13.80 6.06
C ARG A 14 23.03 14.65 5.11
N PRO A 15 21.97 14.11 4.48
CA PRO A 15 21.05 14.95 3.73
C PRO A 15 20.48 16.06 4.64
N PRO A 16 20.32 17.31 4.19
CA PRO A 16 19.80 18.42 5.01
C PRO A 16 18.47 18.09 5.70
N PHE A 17 17.65 17.24 5.07
CA PHE A 17 16.38 16.77 5.58
C PHE A 17 16.50 15.64 6.60
N ALA A 18 17.62 14.90 6.66
CA ALA A 18 17.74 13.72 7.51
C ALA A 18 17.65 14.08 8.99
N GLN A 19 18.32 15.16 9.43
CA GLN A 19 18.25 15.58 10.83
C GLN A 19 16.88 16.20 11.18
N ALA A 20 16.25 16.90 10.25
CA ALA A 20 14.90 17.44 10.41
C ALA A 20 13.84 16.32 10.47
N VAL A 21 13.97 15.28 9.65
CA VAL A 21 13.10 14.09 9.63
C VAL A 21 13.31 13.23 10.89
N LEU A 22 14.55 13.03 11.32
CA LEU A 22 14.88 12.28 12.53
C LEU A 22 14.42 12.99 13.81
N ASN A 23 14.57 14.32 13.88
CA ASN A 23 14.09 15.11 15.01
C ASN A 23 12.55 15.27 15.03
N SER A 24 11.87 15.02 13.91
CA SER A 24 10.42 15.21 13.74
C SER A 24 9.60 13.91 13.69
N GLY A 25 10.29 12.76 13.77
CA GLY A 25 9.82 11.42 13.36
C GLY A 25 8.58 10.82 14.04
N TYR A 26 7.84 11.55 14.88
CA TYR A 26 6.56 11.09 15.43
C TYR A 26 5.48 12.17 15.57
N ARG A 27 5.78 13.46 15.36
CA ARG A 27 4.87 14.56 15.77
C ARG A 27 4.08 15.24 14.64
N HIS A 28 4.36 14.97 13.36
CA HIS A 28 3.89 15.86 12.28
C HIS A 28 2.90 15.28 11.26
N GLU A 29 2.43 14.03 11.38
CA GLU A 29 1.30 13.56 10.54
C GLU A 29 0.07 14.47 10.70
N ARG A 30 -0.13 15.01 11.91
CA ARG A 30 -1.24 15.92 12.24
C ARG A 30 -1.20 17.26 11.50
N ASP A 31 -0.04 17.70 11.03
CA ASP A 31 0.09 18.97 10.30
C ASP A 31 -0.07 18.80 8.79
N GLY A 32 -0.25 17.57 8.29
CA GLY A 32 -0.44 17.27 6.85
C GLY A 32 0.78 17.50 5.96
N ARG A 33 1.91 17.95 6.51
CA ARG A 33 3.14 18.31 5.77
C ARG A 33 4.02 17.11 5.39
N TYR A 34 3.87 16.00 6.09
CA TYR A 34 4.65 14.79 5.87
C TYR A 34 3.72 13.61 5.74
N ARG A 35 4.03 12.72 4.79
CA ARG A 35 3.33 11.45 4.59
C ARG A 35 4.32 10.31 4.72
N PHE A 36 3.98 9.32 5.55
CA PHE A 36 4.69 8.06 5.57
C PHE A 36 4.24 7.20 4.40
N GLN A 37 5.20 6.59 3.72
CA GLN A 37 4.98 5.63 2.65
C GLN A 37 5.30 4.26 3.23
N ASP A 38 4.27 3.58 3.70
CA ASP A 38 4.37 2.36 4.50
C ASP A 38 3.90 1.12 3.73
N THR A 39 3.30 1.29 2.56
CA THR A 39 2.83 0.19 1.71
C THR A 39 3.54 0.14 0.36
N HIS A 40 3.51 -1.03 -0.27
CA HIS A 40 4.00 -1.18 -1.65
C HIS A 40 3.16 -0.39 -2.66
N TYR A 41 1.92 -0.01 -2.31
CA TYR A 41 1.06 0.84 -3.13
C TYR A 41 1.55 2.30 -3.19
N ASP A 42 2.34 2.74 -2.20
CA ASP A 42 2.89 4.09 -2.18
C ASP A 42 4.07 4.24 -3.16
N LEU A 43 4.82 3.15 -3.42
CA LEU A 43 6.04 3.17 -4.25
C LEU A 43 5.85 3.83 -5.63
N PRO A 44 4.85 3.45 -6.46
CA PRO A 44 4.66 4.12 -7.75
C PRO A 44 4.33 5.61 -7.59
N GLY A 45 3.50 5.97 -6.62
CA GLY A 45 3.18 7.37 -6.33
C GLY A 45 4.41 8.19 -5.90
N SER A 46 5.32 7.56 -5.15
CA SER A 46 6.58 8.15 -4.69
C SER A 46 7.50 8.50 -5.86
N LEU A 47 7.65 7.56 -6.79
CA LEU A 47 8.47 7.72 -7.99
C LEU A 47 7.87 8.79 -8.92
N ILE A 48 6.56 8.74 -9.13
CA ILE A 48 5.86 9.73 -9.96
C ILE A 48 5.99 11.13 -9.34
N PHE A 49 5.76 11.26 -8.03
CA PHE A 49 5.88 12.54 -7.34
C PHE A 49 7.30 13.11 -7.43
N ALA A 50 8.33 12.29 -7.19
CA ALA A 50 9.72 12.72 -7.36
C ALA A 50 9.97 13.24 -8.79
N LYS A 51 9.46 12.53 -9.80
CA LYS A 51 9.60 12.96 -11.19
C LYS A 51 8.81 14.24 -11.52
N LEU A 52 7.63 14.42 -10.92
CA LEU A 52 6.85 15.65 -11.05
C LEU A 52 7.59 16.85 -10.45
N VAL A 53 8.26 16.66 -9.30
CA VAL A 53 9.12 17.70 -8.71
C VAL A 53 10.28 18.03 -9.64
N ASP A 54 11.01 17.03 -10.14
CA ASP A 54 12.10 17.24 -11.11
C ASP A 54 11.62 18.08 -12.30
N LEU A 55 10.50 17.68 -12.92
CA LEU A 55 9.90 18.36 -14.08
C LEU A 55 9.42 19.78 -13.74
N ALA A 56 8.88 20.00 -12.55
CA ALA A 56 8.43 21.31 -12.11
C ALA A 56 9.61 22.26 -11.86
N GLU A 57 10.78 21.73 -11.50
CA GLU A 57 12.01 22.49 -11.33
C GLU A 57 12.78 22.72 -12.63
N GLU A 58 12.49 21.96 -13.70
CA GLU A 58 13.09 22.16 -15.01
C GLU A 58 12.84 23.59 -15.51
N ASN A 59 13.94 24.34 -15.73
CA ASN A 59 13.96 25.75 -16.19
C ASN A 59 13.56 26.80 -15.14
N ARG A 60 13.40 26.43 -13.86
CA ARG A 60 13.26 27.44 -12.81
C ARG A 60 14.60 28.08 -12.47
N THR A 61 14.58 29.40 -12.27
CA THR A 61 15.73 30.14 -11.73
C THR A 61 15.80 30.09 -10.20
N THR A 62 14.68 29.74 -9.56
CA THR A 62 14.55 29.61 -8.10
C THR A 62 13.96 28.24 -7.73
N PRO A 63 14.47 27.57 -6.68
CA PRO A 63 13.96 26.28 -6.23
C PRO A 63 12.46 26.29 -5.94
N LEU A 64 11.81 25.15 -6.08
CA LEU A 64 10.43 25.01 -5.69
C LEU A 64 10.33 25.02 -4.15
N THR A 65 9.52 25.93 -3.60
CA THR A 65 9.38 26.10 -2.14
C THR A 65 8.17 25.38 -1.56
N ASP A 66 7.22 24.97 -2.40
CA ASP A 66 6.03 24.22 -2.02
C ASP A 66 5.65 23.23 -3.12
N CYS A 67 5.50 21.96 -2.75
CA CYS A 67 5.12 20.87 -3.64
C CYS A 67 3.73 20.30 -3.29
N SER A 68 2.97 20.96 -2.41
CA SER A 68 1.72 20.40 -1.85
C SER A 68 0.67 20.17 -2.94
N SER A 69 0.54 21.07 -3.91
CA SER A 69 -0.39 20.89 -5.04
C SER A 69 0.02 19.72 -5.94
N LEU A 70 1.31 19.59 -6.27
CA LEU A 70 1.84 18.46 -7.04
C LEU A 70 1.58 17.13 -6.33
N TRP A 71 1.78 17.10 -5.00
CA TRP A 71 1.49 15.93 -4.19
C TRP A 71 -0.01 15.62 -4.19
N GLN A 72 -0.86 16.63 -4.02
CA GLN A 72 -2.32 16.45 -4.00
C GLN A 72 -2.84 15.86 -5.32
N ASP A 73 -2.35 16.34 -6.46
CA ASP A 73 -2.73 15.83 -7.78
C ASP A 73 -2.20 14.40 -7.99
N CYS A 74 -0.92 14.16 -7.67
CA CYS A 74 -0.33 12.83 -7.75
C CYS A 74 -1.07 11.81 -6.87
N TYR A 75 -1.41 12.20 -5.65
CA TYR A 75 -2.10 11.34 -4.70
C TYR A 75 -3.54 11.07 -5.13
N SER A 76 -4.24 12.07 -5.64
CA SER A 76 -5.61 11.89 -6.17
C SER A 76 -5.62 10.94 -7.37
N ALA A 77 -4.64 11.05 -8.26
CA ALA A 77 -4.47 10.10 -9.37
C ALA A 77 -4.17 8.69 -8.87
N LEU A 78 -3.29 8.54 -7.87
CA LEU A 78 -2.99 7.25 -7.26
C LEU A 78 -4.23 6.61 -6.62
N LEU A 79 -5.03 7.38 -5.88
CA LEU A 79 -6.28 6.89 -5.29
C LEU A 79 -7.26 6.39 -6.36
N HIS A 80 -7.37 7.12 -7.48
CA HIS A 80 -8.24 6.70 -8.58
C HIS A 80 -7.75 5.43 -9.29
N VAL A 81 -6.44 5.14 -9.33
CA VAL A 81 -5.94 3.87 -9.87
C VAL A 81 -6.45 2.67 -9.06
N TYR A 82 -6.61 2.84 -7.75
CA TYR A 82 -7.04 1.81 -6.80
C TYR A 82 -8.50 1.93 -6.35
N SER A 83 -9.30 2.78 -6.97
CA SER A 83 -10.76 2.82 -6.74
C SER A 83 -11.45 1.70 -7.53
N ASP A 84 -12.75 1.50 -7.25
CA ASP A 84 -13.55 0.42 -7.88
C ASP A 84 -13.67 0.59 -9.40
N ASP A 85 -13.66 1.83 -9.89
CA ASP A 85 -13.61 2.20 -11.32
C ASP A 85 -12.17 2.33 -11.86
N GLY A 86 -11.18 2.12 -11.01
CA GLY A 86 -9.77 2.24 -11.29
C GLY A 86 -9.23 1.12 -12.17
N ALA A 87 -8.08 1.40 -12.81
CA ALA A 87 -7.47 0.47 -13.75
C ALA A 87 -6.88 -0.77 -13.07
N TYR A 88 -6.45 -0.68 -11.80
CA TYR A 88 -5.72 -1.73 -11.11
C TYR A 88 -6.49 -3.06 -11.07
N PHE A 89 -7.70 -3.04 -10.51
CA PHE A 89 -8.50 -4.27 -10.36
C PHE A 89 -8.87 -4.87 -11.71
N LYS A 90 -9.20 -4.02 -12.69
CA LYS A 90 -9.50 -4.44 -14.07
C LYS A 90 -8.34 -5.21 -14.70
N TYR A 91 -7.11 -4.69 -14.62
CA TYR A 91 -5.94 -5.34 -15.21
C TYR A 91 -5.57 -6.63 -14.48
N VAL A 92 -5.60 -6.62 -13.15
CA VAL A 92 -5.30 -7.82 -12.35
C VAL A 92 -6.30 -8.93 -12.64
N LEU A 93 -7.59 -8.63 -12.68
CA LEU A 93 -8.63 -9.64 -12.97
C LEU A 93 -8.60 -10.14 -14.42
N ALA A 94 -8.19 -9.31 -15.38
CA ALA A 94 -8.11 -9.71 -16.78
C ALA A 94 -6.95 -10.67 -17.07
N ASN A 95 -5.84 -10.55 -16.34
CA ASN A 95 -4.70 -11.46 -16.46
C ASN A 95 -4.02 -11.73 -15.11
N PRO A 96 -4.65 -12.52 -14.22
CA PRO A 96 -4.14 -12.74 -12.87
C PRO A 96 -2.72 -13.28 -12.84
N SER A 97 -2.38 -14.22 -13.73
CA SER A 97 -1.05 -14.85 -13.80
C SER A 97 0.10 -13.89 -14.09
N ALA A 98 -0.18 -12.71 -14.65
CA ALA A 98 0.84 -11.69 -14.91
C ALA A 98 1.17 -10.84 -13.67
N TYR A 99 0.27 -10.79 -12.68
CA TYR A 99 0.39 -9.91 -11.52
C TYR A 99 0.43 -10.66 -10.19
N LEU A 100 -0.12 -11.88 -10.15
CA LEU A 100 -0.26 -12.70 -8.96
C LEU A 100 0.66 -13.91 -9.05
N CYS A 101 1.42 -14.15 -8.00
CA CYS A 101 2.24 -15.34 -7.86
C CYS A 101 1.47 -16.36 -7.01
N PRO A 102 1.18 -17.56 -7.54
CA PRO A 102 0.60 -18.64 -6.74
C PRO A 102 1.47 -18.93 -5.52
N VAL A 103 0.84 -19.16 -4.37
CA VAL A 103 1.61 -19.49 -3.17
C VAL A 103 2.23 -20.87 -3.30
N THR A 104 3.35 -21.08 -2.63
CA THR A 104 3.94 -22.42 -2.56
C THR A 104 3.00 -23.38 -1.81
N SER A 105 3.08 -24.67 -2.14
CA SER A 105 2.29 -25.70 -1.45
C SER A 105 2.51 -25.70 0.07
N GLY A 106 3.68 -25.26 0.53
CA GLY A 106 4.01 -25.13 1.96
C GLY A 106 3.06 -24.22 2.74
N VAL A 107 2.57 -23.13 2.13
CA VAL A 107 1.61 -22.22 2.79
C VAL A 107 0.29 -22.95 3.06
N ARG A 108 -0.22 -23.69 2.05
CA ARG A 108 -1.46 -24.47 2.19
C ARG A 108 -1.31 -25.57 3.24
N VAL A 109 -0.17 -26.27 3.25
CA VAL A 109 0.14 -27.30 4.26
C VAL A 109 0.15 -26.70 5.66
N LEU A 110 0.79 -25.55 5.84
CA LEU A 110 0.83 -24.85 7.13
C LEU A 110 -0.57 -24.50 7.63
N LEU A 111 -1.40 -23.86 6.79
CA LEU A 111 -2.77 -23.48 7.16
C LEU A 111 -3.59 -24.70 7.60
N LYS A 112 -3.52 -25.80 6.83
CA LYS A 112 -4.20 -27.07 7.18
C LYS A 112 -3.69 -27.65 8.50
N GLN A 113 -2.37 -27.65 8.73
CA GLN A 113 -1.77 -28.16 9.97
C GLN A 113 -2.16 -27.33 11.20
N LEU A 114 -2.24 -26.00 11.08
CA LEU A 114 -2.70 -25.14 12.17
C LEU A 114 -4.13 -25.50 12.57
N ARG A 115 -5.04 -25.63 11.60
CA ARG A 115 -6.43 -26.03 11.84
C ARG A 115 -6.54 -27.43 12.46
N GLN A 116 -5.78 -28.40 11.96
CA GLN A 116 -5.74 -29.76 12.51
C GLN A 116 -5.27 -29.81 13.97
N ARG A 117 -4.47 -28.83 14.41
CA ARG A 117 -4.05 -28.67 15.81
C ARG A 117 -5.06 -27.92 16.68
N GLY A 118 -6.23 -27.57 16.15
CA GLY A 118 -7.26 -26.79 16.85
C GLY A 118 -6.96 -25.29 16.93
N ILE A 119 -6.00 -24.78 16.15
CA ILE A 119 -5.74 -23.34 16.06
C ILE A 119 -6.76 -22.73 15.10
N TYR A 120 -7.47 -21.71 15.57
CA TYR A 120 -8.42 -20.97 14.76
C TYR A 120 -7.69 -20.06 13.77
N VAL A 121 -7.85 -20.31 12.48
CA VAL A 121 -7.21 -19.57 11.38
C VAL A 121 -8.26 -18.71 10.70
N PHE A 122 -8.03 -17.41 10.57
CA PHE A 122 -8.95 -16.53 9.86
C PHE A 122 -8.23 -15.64 8.84
N LEU A 123 -8.97 -15.24 7.79
CA LEU A 123 -8.54 -14.25 6.81
C LEU A 123 -9.23 -12.92 7.08
N LEU A 124 -8.48 -11.81 7.08
CA LEU A 124 -9.00 -10.46 7.26
C LEU A 124 -8.48 -9.50 6.19
N SER A 125 -9.30 -9.24 5.17
CA SER A 125 -8.98 -8.37 4.03
C SER A 125 -9.86 -7.13 3.99
N SER A 126 -9.33 -6.02 3.49
CA SER A 126 -10.10 -4.79 3.20
C SER A 126 -10.47 -4.64 1.73
N SER A 127 -10.10 -5.62 0.90
CA SER A 127 -10.54 -5.68 -0.50
C SER A 127 -12.03 -6.01 -0.60
N GLU A 128 -12.65 -5.53 -1.67
CA GLU A 128 -13.97 -5.95 -2.14
C GLU A 128 -14.04 -7.49 -2.25
N ALA A 129 -15.17 -8.06 -1.84
CA ALA A 129 -15.29 -9.49 -1.61
C ALA A 129 -15.08 -10.34 -2.87
N GLN A 130 -15.64 -9.94 -4.01
CA GLN A 130 -15.50 -10.65 -5.27
C GLN A 130 -14.07 -10.59 -5.81
N PHE A 131 -13.42 -9.43 -5.74
CA PHE A 131 -12.02 -9.27 -6.10
C PHE A 131 -11.12 -10.15 -5.23
N ALA A 132 -11.32 -10.12 -3.90
CA ALA A 132 -10.57 -10.95 -2.98
C ALA A 132 -10.75 -12.44 -3.24
N ALA A 133 -11.99 -12.90 -3.47
CA ALA A 133 -12.28 -14.30 -3.75
C ALA A 133 -11.55 -14.79 -5.02
N ARG A 134 -11.63 -14.04 -6.12
CA ARG A 134 -10.92 -14.38 -7.38
C ARG A 134 -9.40 -14.37 -7.21
N HIS A 135 -8.88 -13.42 -6.45
CA HIS A 135 -7.46 -13.35 -6.13
C HIS A 135 -7.03 -14.61 -5.36
N LEU A 136 -7.74 -14.95 -4.27
CA LEU A 136 -7.44 -16.10 -3.42
C LEU A 136 -7.59 -17.42 -4.17
N GLU A 137 -8.61 -17.55 -5.01
CA GLU A 137 -8.80 -18.70 -5.89
C GLU A 137 -7.60 -18.90 -6.82
N HIS A 138 -7.05 -17.82 -7.37
CA HIS A 138 -5.86 -17.88 -8.20
C HIS A 138 -4.60 -18.27 -7.41
N ILE A 139 -4.39 -17.67 -6.23
CA ILE A 139 -3.14 -17.86 -5.49
C ILE A 139 -3.11 -19.12 -4.62
N LEU A 140 -4.25 -19.49 -4.05
CA LEU A 140 -4.40 -20.61 -3.12
C LEU A 140 -5.13 -21.79 -3.77
N GLY A 141 -5.94 -21.60 -4.81
CA GLY A 141 -6.75 -22.64 -5.45
C GLY A 141 -8.23 -22.55 -5.09
N GLN A 142 -9.06 -23.34 -5.77
CA GLN A 142 -10.53 -23.34 -5.64
C GLN A 142 -11.03 -23.62 -4.21
N ASP A 143 -10.33 -24.49 -3.48
CA ASP A 143 -10.64 -24.88 -2.10
C ASP A 143 -10.09 -23.91 -1.06
N TRP A 144 -9.72 -22.68 -1.44
CA TRP A 144 -9.15 -21.71 -0.51
C TRP A 144 -10.03 -21.41 0.72
N PRO A 145 -11.38 -21.36 0.65
CA PRO A 145 -12.19 -21.08 1.83
C PRO A 145 -11.99 -22.13 2.92
N ASP A 146 -11.76 -23.39 2.52
CA ASP A 146 -11.52 -24.52 3.43
C ASP A 146 -10.17 -24.44 4.14
N LEU A 147 -9.32 -23.47 3.81
CA LEU A 147 -8.07 -23.22 4.52
C LEU A 147 -8.27 -22.35 5.78
N PHE A 148 -9.45 -21.77 5.98
CA PHE A 148 -9.74 -20.84 7.06
C PHE A 148 -11.01 -21.26 7.82
N ASP A 149 -11.07 -20.94 9.11
CA ASP A 149 -12.26 -21.08 9.95
C ASP A 149 -13.21 -19.88 9.83
N ALA A 150 -12.69 -18.72 9.40
CA ALA A 150 -13.48 -17.54 9.07
C ALA A 150 -12.78 -16.67 8.01
N CYS A 151 -13.58 -16.07 7.12
CA CYS A 151 -13.11 -15.11 6.14
C CYS A 151 -13.88 -13.79 6.30
N LEU A 152 -13.17 -12.72 6.66
CA LEU A 152 -13.70 -11.38 6.82
C LEU A 152 -13.13 -10.49 5.70
N LEU A 153 -13.93 -10.31 4.65
CA LEU A 153 -13.62 -9.43 3.52
C LEU A 153 -14.25 -8.05 3.76
N GLU A 154 -13.82 -7.03 3.01
CA GLU A 154 -14.33 -5.65 3.17
C GLU A 154 -14.23 -5.09 4.60
N ALA A 155 -13.24 -5.54 5.37
CA ALA A 155 -13.17 -5.24 6.80
C ALA A 155 -13.02 -3.73 7.11
N GLY A 156 -12.55 -2.92 6.15
CA GLY A 156 -12.35 -1.48 6.34
C GLY A 156 -11.30 -1.16 7.41
N LYS A 157 -10.13 -1.80 7.37
CA LYS A 157 -9.01 -1.50 8.27
C LYS A 157 -8.54 -0.03 8.05
N PRO A 158 -8.04 0.67 9.09
CA PRO A 158 -7.89 0.22 10.48
C PRO A 158 -9.18 0.29 11.31
N ASN A 159 -10.27 0.84 10.77
CA ASN A 159 -11.52 1.04 11.51
C ASN A 159 -12.09 -0.25 12.11
N PHE A 160 -11.87 -1.39 11.46
CA PHE A 160 -12.20 -2.72 12.00
C PHE A 160 -11.69 -2.93 13.44
N PHE A 161 -10.47 -2.48 13.74
CA PHE A 161 -9.83 -2.66 15.04
C PHE A 161 -10.13 -1.51 16.02
N MET A 162 -10.51 -0.34 15.47
CA MET A 162 -10.70 0.88 16.26
C MET A 162 -12.15 1.06 16.73
N LYS A 163 -13.12 0.50 16.00
CA LYS A 163 -14.54 0.59 16.35
C LYS A 163 -14.91 -0.53 17.33
N SER A 164 -15.57 -0.17 18.44
CA SER A 164 -16.19 -1.14 19.34
C SER A 164 -17.16 -2.07 18.58
N PRO A 165 -17.25 -3.36 18.93
CA PRO A 165 -17.75 -4.43 18.06
C PRO A 165 -19.28 -4.41 17.94
N ASN A 166 -19.83 -3.53 17.10
CA ASN A 166 -21.27 -3.51 16.81
C ASN A 166 -21.63 -3.99 15.38
N ARG A 167 -20.66 -4.41 14.57
CA ARG A 167 -20.92 -5.03 13.26
C ARG A 167 -19.88 -6.11 12.95
N ILE A 168 -20.11 -7.31 13.46
CA ILE A 168 -19.58 -8.52 12.82
C ILE A 168 -20.59 -8.89 11.75
N ILE A 169 -20.27 -8.62 10.49
CA ILE A 169 -21.00 -9.23 9.37
C ILE A 169 -20.55 -10.69 9.37
N GLN A 170 -21.41 -11.59 9.83
CA GLN A 170 -21.19 -13.02 9.68
C GLN A 170 -21.22 -13.35 8.19
N ALA A 171 -20.08 -13.77 7.64
CA ALA A 171 -20.06 -14.56 6.43
C ALA A 171 -20.39 -16.02 6.84
N ARG A 172 -21.51 -16.53 6.34
CA ARG A 172 -21.75 -17.98 6.24
C ARG A 172 -21.25 -18.46 4.88
#